data_AF-A0A0K1JL99-F1
#
_entry.id   AF-A0A0K1JL99-F1
#
_cell.length_a   1.000
_cell.length_b   1.000
_cell.length_c   1.000
_cell.angle_alpha   90.00
_cell.angle_beta   90.00
_cell.angle_gamma   90.00
#
_symmetry.space_group_name_H-M   'P 1'
#
loop_
_entity.id
_entity.type
_entity.pdbx_description
1 polymer ?
#
loop_
_entity_poly.entity_id
_entity_poly.type
_entity_poly.pdbx_seq_one_letter_code
_entity_poly.pdbx_strand_id
1 'polypeptide(L)'
;MTETLVLGAKSVVCAMITVLGLSSSAVAGANEAHSVTVVRVNAKDVVRRLPATVIGADDPVWNPGLTAPITARRIWQAGIEDLNFDSGGQTDLYDWRTNTLRPDPDAARDTAALGGYSYASAPPQYTFDQFEAVARAAGAHTTVHVNYGTGTPAEAAAWVRYANRERGYGVRNWIIGEEVYNDQYTEPDRRVPLTGGRESAAVNARCYARNVIAFSKAMKAVDRRSRSESSCLLWTLLG
;
A
#
# COMPACT_ATOMS: atom_id res chain seq x y z
N MET A 1 -7.60 37.07 10.47
CA MET A 1 -9.00 36.86 10.91
C MET A 1 -9.04 35.51 11.59
N THR A 2 -9.26 35.53 12.89
CA THR A 2 -9.29 34.34 13.75
C THR A 2 -10.76 34.03 13.94
N GLU A 3 -11.27 32.97 13.33
CA GLU A 3 -12.66 32.54 13.56
C GLU A 3 -12.67 31.39 14.56
N THR A 4 -13.26 31.67 15.72
CA THR A 4 -13.51 30.70 16.79
C THR A 4 -14.91 30.15 16.56
N LEU A 5 -15.03 28.90 16.09
CA LEU A 5 -16.33 28.24 15.98
C LEU A 5 -16.74 27.69 17.35
N VAL A 6 -17.69 28.35 18.01
CA VAL A 6 -18.34 27.85 19.23
C VAL A 6 -19.65 27.20 18.82
N LEU A 7 -19.76 25.87 18.93
CA LEU A 7 -21.04 25.17 18.80
C LEU A 7 -21.88 25.44 20.07
N GLY A 8 -22.89 26.31 19.95
CA GLY A 8 -23.86 26.58 21.00
C GLY A 8 -24.94 25.49 21.08
N ALA A 9 -25.08 24.86 22.25
CA ALA A 9 -26.22 24.00 22.57
C ALA A 9 -27.51 24.83 22.67
N LYS A 10 -28.56 24.45 21.93
CA LYS A 10 -29.88 25.07 22.00
C LYS A 10 -30.67 24.49 23.18
N SER A 11 -31.04 25.36 24.13
CA SER A 11 -31.96 25.06 25.23
C SER A 11 -33.42 25.04 24.74
N VAL A 12 -34.17 24.02 25.14
CA VAL A 12 -35.64 23.99 25.09
C VAL A 12 -36.14 23.89 26.54
N VAL A 13 -37.09 24.74 26.93
CA VAL A 13 -37.65 24.79 28.29
C VAL A 13 -39.15 24.45 28.30
N CYS A 14 -39.45 23.51 29.20
CA CYS A 14 -40.63 23.19 30.01
C CYS A 14 -42.06 23.09 29.42
N ALA A 15 -42.69 21.95 29.76
CA ALA A 15 -43.97 21.95 30.46
C ALA A 15 -43.88 21.02 31.69
N MET A 16 -44.33 21.51 32.85
CA MET A 16 -44.36 20.79 34.12
C MET A 16 -45.65 19.97 34.29
N ILE A 17 -45.54 18.74 34.82
CA ILE A 17 -46.57 18.05 35.60
C ILE A 17 -45.89 17.44 36.83
N THR A 18 -46.39 17.78 38.01
CA THR A 18 -45.97 17.30 39.33
C THR A 18 -46.79 16.06 39.74
N VAL A 19 -46.20 15.05 40.38
CA VAL A 19 -46.65 14.44 41.66
C VAL A 19 -45.54 13.58 42.29
N LEU A 20 -45.57 13.57 43.62
CA LEU A 20 -44.67 13.13 44.68
C LEU A 20 -44.09 11.70 44.66
N GLY A 21 -42.85 11.62 45.19
CA GLY A 21 -42.48 10.72 46.29
C GLY A 21 -41.43 9.65 46.00
N LEU A 22 -40.20 9.85 46.50
CA LEU A 22 -39.33 8.92 47.25
C LEU A 22 -37.83 9.26 47.10
N SER A 23 -37.11 9.21 48.22
CA SER A 23 -35.64 9.07 48.35
C SER A 23 -34.76 10.18 47.77
N SER A 24 -34.35 11.14 48.60
CA SER A 24 -33.18 11.99 48.31
C SER A 24 -31.89 11.19 48.48
N SER A 25 -31.56 10.35 47.50
CA SER A 25 -30.17 10.01 47.25
C SER A 25 -29.57 11.22 46.53
N ALA A 26 -28.76 12.02 47.23
CA ALA A 26 -27.91 12.98 46.56
C ALA A 26 -26.97 12.18 45.65
N VAL A 27 -27.33 12.06 44.36
CA VAL A 27 -26.37 11.70 43.34
C VAL A 27 -25.42 12.88 43.31
N ALA A 28 -24.30 12.76 44.02
CA ALA A 28 -23.13 13.57 43.75
C ALA A 28 -22.80 13.28 42.29
N GLY A 29 -23.28 14.15 41.40
CA GLY A 29 -22.85 14.15 40.02
C GLY A 29 -21.35 14.28 40.07
N ALA A 30 -20.65 13.19 39.74
CA ALA A 30 -19.24 13.28 39.40
C ALA A 30 -19.20 14.22 38.19
N ASN A 31 -18.95 15.50 38.44
CA ASN A 31 -18.45 16.39 37.42
C ASN A 31 -17.06 15.84 37.10
N GLU A 32 -16.99 14.86 36.18
CA GLU A 32 -15.75 14.59 35.50
C GLU A 32 -15.32 15.92 34.89
N ALA A 33 -14.20 16.45 35.38
CA ALA A 33 -13.61 17.64 34.81
C ALA A 33 -13.15 17.28 33.40
N HIS A 34 -14.00 17.54 32.41
CA HIS A 34 -13.62 17.43 31.01
C HIS A 34 -12.53 18.47 30.75
N SER A 35 -11.30 18.02 30.55
CA SER A 35 -10.21 18.88 30.13
C SER A 35 -10.49 19.36 28.71
N VAL A 36 -10.80 20.65 28.56
CA VAL A 36 -10.98 21.26 27.25
C VAL A 36 -9.61 21.46 26.62
N THR A 37 -9.31 20.65 25.60
CA THR A 37 -8.12 20.86 24.76
C THR A 37 -8.48 21.82 23.63
N VAL A 38 -7.72 22.90 23.48
CA VAL A 38 -7.94 23.89 22.41
C VAL A 38 -7.03 23.57 21.23
N VAL A 39 -7.62 23.21 20.09
CA VAL A 39 -6.91 23.10 18.82
C VAL A 39 -6.92 24.45 18.12
N ARG A 40 -5.75 25.00 17.80
CA ARG A 40 -5.60 26.26 17.05
C ARG A 40 -5.09 25.96 15.65
N VAL A 41 -5.82 26.40 14.63
CA VAL A 41 -5.43 26.28 13.23
C VAL A 41 -4.87 27.61 12.74
N ASN A 42 -3.65 27.60 12.20
CA ASN A 42 -3.06 28.76 11.53
C ASN A 42 -3.11 28.57 10.02
N ALA A 43 -4.10 29.14 9.34
CA ALA A 43 -4.27 29.01 7.89
C ALA A 43 -3.14 29.64 7.06
N LYS A 44 -2.22 30.42 7.68
CA LYS A 44 -1.03 30.95 7.02
C LYS A 44 0.15 29.98 7.03
N ASP A 45 0.09 28.95 7.88
CA ASP A 45 1.12 27.94 8.03
C ASP A 45 0.81 26.74 7.12
N VAL A 46 1.04 26.92 5.82
CA VAL A 46 0.77 25.88 4.82
C VAL A 46 1.94 24.89 4.79
N VAL A 47 1.71 23.66 5.25
CA VAL A 47 2.72 22.58 5.22
C VAL A 47 2.97 22.09 3.79
N ARG A 48 1.94 21.57 3.12
CA ARG A 48 2.01 21.06 1.74
C ARG A 48 0.62 20.86 1.14
N ARG A 49 0.51 20.92 -0.19
CA ARG A 49 -0.66 20.43 -0.92
C ARG A 49 -0.59 18.90 -1.07
N LEU A 50 -1.59 18.20 -0.59
CA LEU A 50 -1.70 16.75 -0.76
C LEU A 50 -1.93 16.41 -2.24
N PRO A 51 -1.18 15.46 -2.82
CA PRO A 51 -1.46 14.96 -4.17
C PRO A 51 -2.75 14.13 -4.17
N ALA A 52 -3.38 14.00 -5.34
CA ALA A 52 -4.55 13.14 -5.56
C ALA A 52 -4.22 11.63 -5.59
N THR A 53 -3.13 11.23 -4.94
CA THR A 53 -2.69 9.83 -4.79
C THR A 53 -2.32 9.56 -3.34
N VAL A 54 -2.74 10.43 -2.41
CA VAL A 54 -2.35 10.35 -1.00
C VAL A 54 -3.11 9.24 -0.28
N ILE A 55 -4.32 8.92 -0.74
CA ILE A 55 -5.12 7.83 -0.20
C ILE A 55 -4.96 6.65 -1.16
N GLY A 56 -4.16 5.68 -0.75
CA GLY A 56 -3.95 4.44 -1.50
C GLY A 56 -4.34 3.19 -0.72
N ALA A 57 -4.43 2.06 -1.42
CA ALA A 57 -4.62 0.75 -0.81
C ALA A 57 -3.89 -0.33 -1.60
N ASP A 58 -3.28 -1.27 -0.87
CA ASP A 58 -2.66 -2.45 -1.46
C ASP A 58 -3.71 -3.53 -1.68
N ASP A 59 -3.70 -4.13 -2.87
CA ASP A 59 -4.52 -5.30 -3.18
C ASP A 59 -3.61 -6.48 -3.56
N PRO A 60 -3.59 -7.54 -2.74
CA PRO A 60 -2.75 -8.70 -3.02
C PRO A 60 -3.44 -9.66 -3.97
N VAL A 61 -2.65 -10.35 -4.79
CA VAL A 61 -3.16 -11.28 -5.82
C VAL A 61 -4.04 -12.38 -5.27
N TRP A 62 -3.90 -12.75 -4.00
CA TRP A 62 -4.76 -13.76 -3.35
C TRP A 62 -6.14 -13.24 -2.91
N ASN A 63 -6.45 -11.95 -3.10
CA ASN A 63 -7.74 -11.39 -2.71
C ASN A 63 -8.87 -11.92 -3.62
N PRO A 64 -9.77 -12.79 -3.13
CA PRO A 64 -10.85 -13.33 -3.95
C PRO A 64 -11.97 -12.30 -4.19
N GLY A 65 -11.96 -11.18 -3.47
CA GLY A 65 -13.00 -10.15 -3.50
C GLY A 65 -12.76 -9.04 -4.52
N LEU A 66 -11.56 -8.93 -5.11
CA LEU A 66 -11.24 -7.77 -5.98
C LEU A 66 -12.22 -7.64 -7.15
N THR A 67 -12.52 -8.75 -7.83
CA THR A 67 -13.38 -8.75 -9.01
C THR A 67 -14.88 -8.82 -8.70
N ALA A 68 -15.27 -8.75 -7.42
CA ALA A 68 -16.68 -8.71 -7.07
C ALA A 68 -17.34 -7.43 -7.62
N PRO A 69 -18.59 -7.47 -8.12
CA PRO A 69 -19.21 -6.32 -8.78
C PRO A 69 -19.29 -5.04 -7.95
N ILE A 70 -19.29 -5.16 -6.62
CA ILE A 70 -19.39 -4.03 -5.70
C ILE A 70 -18.04 -3.37 -5.39
N THR A 71 -16.92 -4.03 -5.68
CA THR A 71 -15.60 -3.64 -5.17
C THR A 71 -15.13 -2.31 -5.75
N ALA A 72 -15.22 -2.11 -7.07
CA ALA A 72 -14.87 -0.83 -7.70
C ALA A 72 -15.63 0.36 -7.07
N ARG A 73 -16.93 0.19 -6.79
CA ARG A 73 -17.74 1.21 -6.14
C ARG A 73 -17.28 1.47 -4.70
N ARG A 74 -16.88 0.42 -3.96
CA ARG A 74 -16.36 0.57 -2.58
C ARG A 74 -15.02 1.30 -2.56
N ILE A 75 -14.12 1.00 -3.49
CA ILE A 75 -12.84 1.70 -3.66
C ILE A 75 -13.10 3.20 -3.89
N TRP A 76 -13.99 3.52 -4.83
CA TRP A 76 -14.39 4.91 -5.10
C TRP A 76 -15.02 5.60 -3.87
N GLN A 77 -15.96 4.94 -3.19
CA GLN A 77 -16.61 5.51 -2.00
C GLN A 77 -15.66 5.71 -0.81
N ALA A 78 -14.62 4.88 -0.71
CA ALA A 78 -13.58 5.02 0.30
C ALA A 78 -12.62 6.18 -0.01
N GLY A 79 -12.71 6.79 -1.20
CA GLY A 79 -11.78 7.83 -1.64
C GLY A 79 -10.37 7.28 -1.91
N ILE A 80 -10.24 6.01 -2.25
CA ILE A 80 -8.96 5.42 -2.65
C ILE A 80 -8.67 5.89 -4.09
N GLU A 81 -7.59 6.65 -4.23
CA GLU A 81 -7.19 7.28 -5.49
C GLU A 81 -5.99 6.58 -6.14
N ASP A 82 -5.27 5.73 -5.41
CA ASP A 82 -4.20 4.87 -5.94
C ASP A 82 -4.38 3.43 -5.43
N LEU A 83 -4.55 2.48 -6.34
CA LEU A 83 -4.63 1.06 -6.00
C LEU A 83 -3.31 0.39 -6.35
N ASN A 84 -2.72 -0.32 -5.39
CA ASN A 84 -1.40 -0.92 -5.57
C ASN A 84 -1.55 -2.40 -5.86
N PHE A 85 -1.01 -2.85 -7.00
CA PHE A 85 -0.85 -4.27 -7.31
C PHE A 85 0.38 -4.76 -6.52
N ASP A 86 0.14 -5.15 -5.28
CA ASP A 86 1.17 -5.52 -4.33
C ASP A 86 0.71 -6.70 -3.47
N SER A 87 1.53 -7.74 -3.47
CA SER A 87 1.28 -9.02 -2.81
C SER A 87 2.31 -9.31 -1.71
N GLY A 88 2.96 -8.29 -1.16
CA GLY A 88 4.06 -8.49 -0.23
C GLY A 88 5.17 -9.33 -0.89
N GLY A 89 5.88 -10.16 -0.12
CA GLY A 89 6.96 -10.99 -0.66
C GLY A 89 6.56 -11.96 -1.81
N GLN A 90 5.28 -12.22 -2.05
CA GLN A 90 4.84 -12.99 -3.24
C GLN A 90 5.08 -12.23 -4.56
N THR A 91 5.13 -10.90 -4.52
CA THR A 91 5.44 -10.04 -5.67
C THR A 91 6.73 -10.49 -6.36
N ASP A 92 7.74 -10.89 -5.57
CA ASP A 92 9.06 -11.34 -6.02
C ASP A 92 9.08 -12.78 -6.56
N LEU A 93 7.92 -13.43 -6.58
CA LEU A 93 7.68 -14.72 -7.21
C LEU A 93 6.66 -14.62 -8.35
N TYR A 94 5.92 -13.53 -8.47
CA TYR A 94 4.81 -13.43 -9.40
C TYR A 94 5.26 -13.35 -10.87
N ASP A 95 4.69 -14.21 -11.71
CA ASP A 95 4.80 -14.15 -13.17
C ASP A 95 3.49 -13.63 -13.76
N TRP A 96 3.53 -12.37 -14.21
CA TRP A 96 2.38 -11.67 -14.75
C TRP A 96 1.85 -12.25 -16.07
N ARG A 97 2.68 -12.99 -16.83
CA ARG A 97 2.26 -13.55 -18.13
C ARG A 97 1.36 -14.76 -17.95
N THR A 98 1.67 -15.56 -16.95
CA THR A 98 0.96 -16.82 -16.65
C THR A 98 0.01 -16.68 -15.49
N ASN A 99 0.06 -15.56 -14.75
CA ASN A 99 -0.71 -15.33 -13.53
C ASN A 99 -0.44 -16.40 -12.46
N THR A 100 0.83 -16.69 -12.21
CA THR A 100 1.27 -17.75 -11.28
C THR A 100 2.41 -17.27 -10.40
N LEU A 101 2.60 -17.91 -9.25
CA LEU A 101 3.82 -17.75 -8.46
C LEU A 101 4.88 -18.77 -8.92
N ARG A 102 6.10 -18.29 -9.15
CA ARG A 102 7.27 -19.14 -9.36
C ARG A 102 7.63 -19.87 -8.06
N PRO A 103 8.29 -21.04 -8.14
CA PRO A 103 8.81 -21.70 -6.95
C PRO A 103 9.71 -20.76 -6.16
N ASP A 104 9.44 -20.67 -4.86
CA ASP A 104 10.28 -19.94 -3.94
C ASP A 104 11.64 -20.66 -3.79
N PRO A 105 12.76 -20.03 -4.19
CA PRO A 105 14.10 -20.60 -4.10
C PRO A 105 14.54 -20.89 -2.65
N ASP A 106 13.97 -20.17 -1.68
CA ASP A 106 14.36 -20.13 -0.27
C ASP A 106 13.20 -20.58 0.64
N ALA A 107 12.22 -21.31 0.08
CA ALA A 107 10.95 -21.67 0.72
C ALA A 107 11.08 -22.19 2.16
N ALA A 108 12.09 -23.01 2.46
CA ALA A 108 12.30 -23.55 3.80
C ALA A 108 12.67 -22.47 4.84
N ARG A 109 13.50 -21.50 4.45
CA ARG A 109 13.88 -20.35 5.27
C ARG A 109 12.68 -19.42 5.44
N ASP A 110 12.05 -19.07 4.33
CA ASP A 110 11.01 -18.03 4.30
C ASP A 110 9.75 -18.53 5.02
N THR A 111 9.38 -19.81 4.84
CA THR A 111 8.27 -20.43 5.60
C THR A 111 8.52 -20.39 7.11
N ALA A 112 9.76 -20.63 7.57
CA ALA A 112 10.09 -20.56 8.99
C ALA A 112 10.02 -19.11 9.52
N ALA A 113 10.50 -18.14 8.75
CA ALA A 113 10.43 -16.72 9.10
C ALA A 113 8.99 -16.20 9.14
N LEU A 114 8.12 -16.72 8.28
CA LEU A 114 6.70 -16.35 8.17
C LEU A 114 5.79 -17.17 9.10
N GLY A 115 6.33 -17.80 10.15
CA GLY A 115 5.53 -18.52 11.14
C GLY A 115 4.81 -19.76 10.59
N GLY A 116 5.39 -20.42 9.58
CA GLY A 116 4.82 -21.59 8.90
C GLY A 116 3.98 -21.26 7.67
N TYR A 117 3.83 -19.98 7.31
CA TYR A 117 3.13 -19.59 6.10
C TYR A 117 3.99 -19.81 4.85
N SER A 118 3.40 -20.43 3.82
CA SER A 118 4.04 -20.63 2.52
C SER A 118 3.36 -19.76 1.47
N TYR A 119 4.14 -19.04 0.66
CA TYR A 119 3.60 -18.26 -0.45
C TYR A 119 2.77 -19.09 -1.43
N ALA A 120 3.12 -20.35 -1.66
CA ALA A 120 2.34 -21.24 -2.52
C ALA A 120 0.93 -21.53 -2.00
N SER A 121 0.65 -21.27 -0.71
CA SER A 121 -0.66 -21.51 -0.09
C SER A 121 -1.73 -20.48 -0.45
N ALA A 122 -1.35 -19.34 -1.03
CA ALA A 122 -2.26 -18.27 -1.43
C ALA A 122 -2.03 -17.90 -2.91
N PRO A 123 -2.55 -18.70 -3.86
CA PRO A 123 -2.33 -18.46 -5.28
C PRO A 123 -3.14 -17.26 -5.79
N PRO A 124 -2.74 -16.64 -6.91
CA PRO A 124 -3.46 -15.55 -7.54
C PRO A 124 -4.94 -15.89 -7.82
N GLN A 125 -5.85 -15.03 -7.39
CA GLN A 125 -7.31 -15.11 -7.58
C GLN A 125 -7.79 -14.22 -8.73
N TYR A 126 -6.96 -13.29 -9.19
CA TYR A 126 -7.23 -12.44 -10.34
C TYR A 126 -5.95 -12.20 -11.15
N THR A 127 -6.11 -11.71 -12.38
CA THR A 127 -5.01 -11.30 -13.26
C THR A 127 -4.73 -9.81 -13.16
N PHE A 128 -3.55 -9.37 -13.59
CA PHE A 128 -3.23 -7.95 -13.73
C PHE A 128 -4.27 -7.17 -14.57
N ASP A 129 -4.79 -7.76 -15.64
CA ASP A 129 -5.84 -7.15 -16.47
C ASP A 129 -7.16 -6.95 -15.71
N GLN A 130 -7.53 -7.90 -14.84
CA GLN A 130 -8.73 -7.79 -14.00
C GLN A 130 -8.55 -6.72 -12.92
N PHE A 131 -7.35 -6.62 -12.34
CA PHE A 131 -7.01 -5.55 -11.41
C PHE A 131 -7.14 -4.17 -12.07
N GLU A 132 -6.53 -3.98 -13.25
CA GLU A 132 -6.61 -2.72 -13.98
C GLU A 132 -8.05 -2.37 -14.39
N ALA A 133 -8.88 -3.37 -14.70
CA ALA A 133 -10.30 -3.15 -14.96
C ALA A 133 -11.04 -2.60 -13.74
N VAL A 134 -10.77 -3.15 -12.55
CA VAL A 134 -11.38 -2.68 -11.29
C VAL A 134 -10.88 -1.29 -10.92
N ALA A 135 -9.56 -1.05 -11.00
CA ALA A 135 -8.98 0.27 -10.71
C ALA A 135 -9.57 1.36 -11.60
N ARG A 136 -9.67 1.11 -12.91
CA ARG A 136 -10.29 2.03 -13.87
C ARG A 136 -11.78 2.26 -13.58
N ALA A 137 -12.52 1.21 -13.23
CA ALA A 137 -13.93 1.34 -12.86
C ALA A 137 -14.13 2.15 -11.57
N ALA A 138 -13.15 2.12 -10.65
CA ALA A 138 -13.12 2.95 -9.45
C ALA A 138 -12.63 4.38 -9.73
N GLY A 139 -12.01 4.63 -10.88
CA GLY A 139 -11.34 5.91 -11.18
C GLY A 139 -10.01 6.08 -10.45
N ALA A 140 -9.41 5.00 -9.95
CA ALA A 140 -8.12 5.02 -9.26
C ALA A 140 -6.95 4.98 -10.25
N HIS A 141 -5.85 5.61 -9.86
CA HIS A 141 -4.53 5.35 -10.41
C HIS A 141 -4.04 3.96 -9.96
N THR A 142 -2.99 3.47 -10.63
CA THR A 142 -2.35 2.21 -10.25
C THR A 142 -0.86 2.38 -10.03
N THR A 143 -0.39 1.74 -8.97
CA THR A 143 1.02 1.48 -8.69
C THR A 143 1.25 -0.02 -8.79
N VAL A 144 2.30 -0.46 -9.47
CA VAL A 144 2.54 -1.88 -9.75
C VAL A 144 3.92 -2.30 -9.30
N HIS A 145 4.00 -3.32 -8.46
CA HIS A 145 5.27 -3.89 -8.04
C HIS A 145 5.70 -4.95 -9.07
N VAL A 146 6.94 -4.83 -9.56
CA VAL A 146 7.54 -5.82 -10.48
C VAL A 146 8.40 -6.81 -9.70
N ASN A 147 8.33 -8.07 -10.13
CA ASN A 147 9.12 -9.17 -9.59
C ASN A 147 10.63 -8.89 -9.75
N TYR A 148 11.29 -8.58 -8.63
CA TYR A 148 12.73 -8.41 -8.54
C TYR A 148 13.41 -9.72 -8.10
N GLY A 149 12.77 -10.49 -7.22
CA GLY A 149 13.29 -11.74 -6.66
C GLY A 149 13.72 -12.79 -7.68
N THR A 150 12.75 -13.24 -8.48
CA THR A 150 12.93 -14.29 -9.49
C THR A 150 12.81 -13.77 -10.92
N GLY A 151 12.47 -12.50 -11.08
CA GLY A 151 12.31 -11.81 -12.36
C GLY A 151 13.61 -11.24 -12.93
N THR A 152 13.48 -10.49 -14.02
CA THR A 152 14.62 -9.82 -14.68
C THR A 152 14.24 -8.42 -15.15
N PRO A 153 15.24 -7.52 -15.40
CA PRO A 153 14.97 -6.21 -15.99
C PRO A 153 14.20 -6.28 -17.32
N ALA A 154 14.50 -7.26 -18.16
CA ALA A 154 13.83 -7.46 -19.45
C ALA A 154 12.37 -7.90 -19.24
N GLU A 155 12.13 -8.72 -18.22
CA GLU A 155 10.80 -9.16 -17.85
C GLU A 155 9.91 -8.01 -17.38
N ALA A 156 10.44 -7.17 -16.48
CA ALA A 156 9.76 -5.97 -16.00
C ALA A 156 9.49 -4.98 -17.16
N ALA A 157 10.47 -4.76 -18.03
CA ALA A 157 10.29 -3.89 -19.21
C ALA A 157 9.21 -4.41 -20.17
N ALA A 158 9.10 -5.74 -20.33
CA ALA A 158 8.03 -6.34 -21.12
C ALA A 158 6.66 -6.17 -20.46
N TRP A 159 6.56 -6.18 -19.11
CA TRP A 159 5.31 -5.86 -18.42
C TRP A 159 4.90 -4.40 -18.66
N VAL A 160 5.85 -3.46 -18.53
CA VAL A 160 5.61 -2.04 -18.84
C VAL A 160 5.11 -1.87 -20.27
N ARG A 161 5.71 -2.57 -21.23
CA ARG A 161 5.27 -2.55 -22.63
C ARG A 161 3.84 -3.05 -22.77
N TYR A 162 3.57 -4.22 -22.20
CA TYR A 162 2.25 -4.82 -22.23
C TYR A 162 1.20 -3.87 -21.65
N ALA A 163 1.43 -3.39 -20.42
CA ALA A 163 0.50 -2.53 -19.72
C ALA A 163 0.24 -1.20 -20.47
N ASN A 164 1.29 -0.49 -20.87
CA ASN A 164 1.15 0.88 -21.36
C ASN A 164 1.09 1.02 -22.88
N ARG A 165 1.70 0.10 -23.63
CA ARG A 165 1.74 0.17 -25.11
C ARG A 165 0.70 -0.73 -25.75
N GLU A 166 0.50 -1.92 -25.21
CA GLU A 166 -0.42 -2.91 -25.80
C GLU A 166 -1.84 -2.75 -25.24
N ARG A 167 -1.97 -2.54 -23.93
CA ARG A 167 -3.28 -2.42 -23.25
C ARG A 167 -3.71 -0.97 -22.96
N GLY A 168 -2.77 -0.04 -22.97
CA GLY A 168 -3.01 1.38 -22.71
C GLY A 168 -3.48 1.68 -21.29
N TYR A 169 -3.13 0.85 -20.30
CA TYR A 169 -3.44 1.04 -18.88
C TYR A 169 -2.94 2.38 -18.34
N GLY A 170 -1.74 2.80 -18.78
CA GLY A 170 -1.21 4.11 -18.42
C GLY A 170 -0.64 4.14 -17.00
N VAL A 171 -0.23 2.98 -16.49
CA VAL A 171 0.46 2.80 -15.20
C VAL A 171 1.68 3.71 -15.15
N ARG A 172 1.73 4.59 -14.16
CA ARG A 172 2.82 5.55 -14.01
C ARG A 172 3.81 5.13 -12.95
N ASN A 173 3.35 4.56 -11.85
CA ASN A 173 4.19 4.22 -10.72
C ASN A 173 4.51 2.72 -10.79
N TRP A 174 5.79 2.42 -10.89
CA TRP A 174 6.28 1.06 -10.88
C TRP A 174 7.31 0.91 -9.76
N ILE A 175 7.06 -0.04 -8.87
CA ILE A 175 7.94 -0.36 -7.74
C ILE A 175 8.75 -1.59 -8.10
N ILE A 176 10.04 -1.59 -7.79
CA ILE A 176 10.95 -2.71 -8.13
C ILE A 176 11.21 -3.53 -6.87
N GLY A 177 10.62 -4.74 -6.82
CA GLY A 177 10.69 -5.66 -5.68
C GLY A 177 9.83 -5.26 -4.51
N GLU A 178 9.83 -6.08 -3.45
CA GLU A 178 9.06 -5.84 -2.24
C GLU A 178 9.91 -6.01 -0.98
N GLU A 179 9.88 -5.00 -0.11
CA GLU A 179 10.64 -4.96 1.15
C GLU A 179 12.09 -5.48 1.05
N VAL A 180 12.81 -5.09 0.00
CA VAL A 180 14.16 -5.59 -0.34
C VAL A 180 15.21 -5.38 0.76
N TYR A 181 14.89 -4.55 1.75
CA TYR A 181 15.71 -4.31 2.95
C TYR A 181 15.62 -5.45 3.98
N ASN A 182 14.52 -6.21 3.97
CA ASN A 182 14.29 -7.29 4.92
C ASN A 182 15.20 -8.48 4.56
N ASP A 183 15.77 -9.13 5.56
CA ASP A 183 16.68 -10.28 5.38
C ASP A 183 15.98 -11.59 5.03
N GLN A 184 14.65 -11.52 4.87
CA GLN A 184 13.74 -12.65 4.89
C GLN A 184 13.18 -13.07 3.52
N TYR A 185 13.52 -12.38 2.41
CA TYR A 185 12.86 -12.60 1.10
C TYR A 185 13.80 -13.07 -0.02
N THR A 186 13.16 -13.60 -1.07
CA THR A 186 13.63 -14.40 -2.23
C THR A 186 14.68 -13.76 -3.17
N GLU A 187 15.34 -12.71 -2.71
CA GLU A 187 16.03 -11.73 -3.53
C GLU A 187 17.32 -12.24 -4.20
N PRO A 188 17.59 -11.87 -5.47
CA PRO A 188 18.67 -12.43 -6.25
C PRO A 188 20.05 -11.93 -5.78
N ASP A 189 20.10 -10.78 -5.12
CA ASP A 189 21.33 -10.22 -4.56
C ASP A 189 21.89 -11.03 -3.38
N ARG A 190 21.13 -12.00 -2.86
CA ARG A 190 21.59 -12.95 -1.85
C ARG A 190 22.16 -14.27 -2.40
N ARG A 191 22.13 -14.48 -3.72
CA ARG A 191 22.61 -15.73 -4.36
C ARG A 191 24.08 -15.71 -4.78
N VAL A 192 24.87 -14.75 -4.29
CA VAL A 192 26.33 -14.73 -4.50
C VAL A 192 26.99 -15.73 -3.52
N PRO A 193 27.80 -16.71 -3.98
CA PRO A 193 28.44 -17.67 -3.09
C PRO A 193 29.32 -16.99 -2.03
N LEU A 194 29.12 -17.38 -0.78
CA LEU A 194 29.85 -16.84 0.38
C LEU A 194 31.32 -17.26 0.32
N THR A 195 32.22 -16.28 0.38
CA THR A 195 33.53 -16.47 1.02
C THR A 195 33.49 -15.69 2.34
N GLY A 196 33.19 -16.36 3.46
CA GLY A 196 33.47 -15.81 4.80
C GLY A 196 32.31 -15.40 5.72
N GLY A 197 31.05 -15.71 5.39
CA GLY A 197 29.93 -15.57 6.35
C GLY A 197 29.31 -14.17 6.42
N ARG A 198 27.97 -14.15 6.42
CA ARG A 198 27.03 -13.01 6.47
C ARG A 198 27.45 -11.78 5.66
N GLU A 199 26.74 -11.52 4.56
CA GLU A 199 26.81 -10.21 3.91
C GLU A 199 26.51 -9.11 4.95
N SER A 200 27.35 -8.07 4.98
CA SER A 200 26.95 -6.84 5.67
C SER A 200 25.76 -6.26 4.91
N ALA A 201 24.73 -5.74 5.58
CA ALA A 201 23.58 -5.07 4.94
C ALA A 201 23.98 -4.01 3.88
N ALA A 202 25.19 -3.44 3.98
CA ALA A 202 25.77 -2.52 3.01
C ALA A 202 26.20 -3.15 1.66
N VAL A 203 26.37 -4.47 1.58
CA VAL A 203 26.65 -5.22 0.34
C VAL A 203 25.33 -5.45 -0.40
N ASN A 204 24.28 -5.92 0.30
CA ASN A 204 22.93 -6.09 -0.24
C ASN A 204 22.37 -4.76 -0.75
N ALA A 205 22.48 -3.68 0.02
CA ALA A 205 22.04 -2.36 -0.41
C ALA A 205 22.75 -1.88 -1.69
N ARG A 206 24.05 -2.17 -1.84
CA ARG A 206 24.81 -1.84 -3.07
C ARG A 206 24.43 -2.72 -4.25
N CYS A 207 24.11 -4.00 -4.02
CA CYS A 207 23.60 -4.90 -5.05
C CYS A 207 22.23 -4.46 -5.54
N TYR A 208 21.28 -4.23 -4.63
CA TYR A 208 19.97 -3.68 -4.97
C TYR A 208 20.08 -2.34 -5.70
N ALA A 209 20.93 -1.42 -5.25
CA ALA A 209 21.15 -0.14 -5.93
C ALA A 209 21.62 -0.30 -7.39
N ARG A 210 22.49 -1.28 -7.69
CA ARG A 210 22.89 -1.58 -9.08
C ARG A 210 21.73 -2.19 -9.86
N ASN A 211 20.98 -3.09 -9.24
CA ASN A 211 19.90 -3.81 -9.91
C ASN A 211 18.71 -2.89 -10.20
N VAL A 212 18.29 -2.04 -9.26
CA VAL A 212 17.21 -1.07 -9.48
C VAL A 212 17.54 -0.11 -10.62
N ILE A 213 18.82 0.27 -10.80
CA ILE A 213 19.28 1.04 -11.97
C ILE A 213 19.07 0.24 -13.26
N ALA A 214 19.41 -1.05 -13.28
CA ALA A 214 19.23 -1.91 -14.46
C ALA A 214 17.75 -2.10 -14.81
N PHE A 215 16.90 -2.43 -13.84
CA PHE A 215 15.44 -2.51 -14.00
C PHE A 215 14.87 -1.19 -14.51
N SER A 216 15.18 -0.08 -13.84
CA SER A 216 14.73 1.26 -14.22
C SER A 216 15.13 1.63 -15.64
N LYS A 217 16.37 1.32 -16.05
CA LYS A 217 16.84 1.58 -17.42
C LYS A 217 16.04 0.77 -18.45
N ALA A 218 15.83 -0.53 -18.19
CA ALA A 218 15.09 -1.40 -19.10
C ALA A 218 13.63 -0.94 -19.25
N MET A 219 12.95 -0.64 -18.14
CA MET A 219 11.57 -0.18 -18.12
C MET A 219 11.39 1.19 -18.80
N LYS A 220 12.27 2.15 -18.49
CA LYS A 220 12.22 3.49 -19.10
C LYS A 220 12.59 3.51 -20.58
N ALA A 221 13.35 2.51 -21.06
CA ALA A 221 13.62 2.37 -22.50
C ALA A 221 12.34 2.07 -23.30
N VAL A 222 11.37 1.39 -22.68
CA VAL A 222 10.06 1.06 -23.28
C VAL A 222 9.07 2.22 -23.14
N ASP A 223 9.00 2.81 -21.95
CA ASP A 223 8.13 3.95 -21.66
C ASP A 223 8.83 4.98 -20.78
N ARG A 224 9.24 6.10 -21.40
CA ARG A 224 9.90 7.22 -20.70
C ARG A 224 9.00 7.96 -19.71
N ARG A 225 7.68 7.75 -19.76
CA ARG A 225 6.72 8.34 -18.81
C ARG A 225 6.61 7.56 -17.52
N SER A 226 7.07 6.30 -17.51
CA SER A 226 7.10 5.47 -16.31
C SER A 226 8.02 6.06 -15.25
N ARG A 227 7.51 6.14 -14.02
CA ARG A 227 8.27 6.39 -12.81
C ARG A 227 8.64 5.02 -12.24
N SER A 228 9.94 4.80 -12.05
CA SER A 228 10.46 3.60 -11.42
C SER A 228 11.00 4.02 -10.07
N GLU A 229 10.39 3.52 -9.01
CA GLU A 229 10.74 3.83 -7.63
C GLU A 229 11.19 2.54 -6.92
N SER A 230 12.07 2.68 -5.94
CA SER A 230 12.47 1.56 -5.07
C SER A 230 11.38 1.34 -4.03
N SER A 231 11.09 0.09 -3.67
CA SER A 231 10.14 -0.21 -2.57
C SER A 231 10.55 0.45 -1.25
N CYS A 232 11.86 0.60 -0.99
CA CYS A 232 12.36 1.32 0.18
C CYS A 232 11.92 2.80 0.29
N LEU A 233 11.57 3.47 -0.82
CA LEU A 233 11.26 4.90 -0.82
C LEU A 233 9.80 5.21 -0.45
N LEU A 234 8.87 4.26 -0.61
CA LEU A 234 7.44 4.51 -0.38
C LEU A 234 7.11 4.69 1.11
N TRP A 235 7.79 3.95 2.00
CA TRP A 235 7.62 4.08 3.44
C TRP A 235 8.31 5.30 4.06
N THR A 236 9.36 5.84 3.43
CA THR A 236 10.09 7.01 3.99
C THR A 236 9.34 8.33 3.74
N LEU A 237 8.33 8.34 2.84
CA LEU A 237 7.50 9.51 2.55
C LEU A 237 6.17 9.53 3.32
N LEU A 238 5.89 8.49 4.10
CA LEU A 238 4.69 8.34 4.95
C LEU A 238 5.01 8.28 6.46
N GLY A 239 6.27 8.47 6.85
CA GLY A 239 6.74 8.57 8.24
C GLY A 239 7.05 9.99 8.68
#